data_AF-A0A1X7LUD6-F1
#
_entry.id   AF-A0A1X7LUD6-F1
#
_cell.length_a   1.000
_cell.length_b   1.000
_cell.length_c   1.000
_cell.angle_alpha   90.00
_cell.angle_beta   90.00
_cell.angle_gamma   90.00
#
_symmetry.space_group_name_H-M   'P 1'
#
loop_
_entity.id
_entity.type
_entity.pdbx_description
1 polymer ?
#
loop_
_entity_poly.entity_id
_entity_poly.type
_entity_poly.pdbx_seq_one_letter_code
_entity_poly.pdbx_strand_id
1 'polypeptide(L)'
;MSRTLKFREDGTFVIVQFSDVELLDAHDYDPDTPAYDEATIALMERIIEAEQPDLIVYAGDVVASNRAKDPIESFGRAIGPAERAGIPWAAVFGNHDSEGEVNRLAMHEFQLQQPHCVAKPDPEGVAGAGNYVLTIQGEAERDEAALYFLDSGDYSKFGKRVGGYDWIHPSQIQWYQNMSRQLAEANGDEPLPALAFFHIPLPEYNELWNGHVCYGHRYDKWCSSPVVNSGMFAAMLKMGDVMGTFVGHDHGNDFTGTLHGIRLSYGRSTRYVSFVDGVRHDLVPTGARVIRLKQGERTFHTWIHENDGNRVYEQPEHQPEGKKVQV
;
A
#
# COMPACT_ATOMS: atom_id res chain seq x y z
N MET A 1 23.21 -3.91 8.38
CA MET A 1 23.34 -2.43 8.40
C MET A 1 22.07 -1.87 7.79
N SER A 2 21.39 -0.92 8.43
CA SER A 2 20.18 -0.29 7.85
C SER A 2 20.56 0.43 6.56
N ARG A 3 19.96 0.06 5.42
CA ARG A 3 20.20 0.74 4.13
C ARG A 3 19.49 2.08 4.14
N THR A 4 20.21 3.15 3.84
CA THR A 4 19.67 4.51 3.78
C THR A 4 18.99 4.73 2.43
N LEU A 5 17.75 5.23 2.43
CA LEU A 5 17.06 5.64 1.21
C LEU A 5 17.51 7.05 0.84
N LYS A 6 17.92 7.24 -0.41
CA LYS A 6 18.41 8.53 -0.91
C LYS A 6 17.82 8.82 -2.28
N PHE A 7 17.54 10.08 -2.57
CA PHE A 7 17.24 10.52 -3.93
C PHE A 7 18.43 10.19 -4.85
N ARG A 8 18.14 9.88 -6.12
CA ARG A 8 19.14 9.69 -7.17
C ARG A 8 19.85 11.01 -7.47
N GLU A 9 20.95 10.93 -8.22
CA GLU A 9 21.69 12.12 -8.69
C GLU A 9 20.84 13.07 -9.56
N ASP A 10 19.83 12.55 -10.25
CA ASP A 10 18.87 13.37 -11.00
C ASP A 10 17.75 13.95 -10.13
N GLY A 11 17.80 13.74 -8.82
CA GLY A 11 16.83 14.16 -7.82
C GLY A 11 15.54 13.33 -7.83
N THR A 12 15.45 12.21 -8.54
CA THR A 12 14.25 11.36 -8.51
C THR A 12 14.34 10.26 -7.45
N PHE A 13 13.19 9.80 -6.98
CA PHE A 13 13.07 8.58 -6.17
C PHE A 13 11.85 7.80 -6.64
N VAL A 14 12.07 6.58 -7.10
CA VAL A 14 11.06 5.71 -7.72
C VAL A 14 10.67 4.60 -6.76
N ILE A 15 9.37 4.51 -6.49
CA ILE A 15 8.74 3.45 -5.71
C ILE A 15 7.90 2.60 -6.65
N VAL A 16 8.07 1.29 -6.61
CA VAL A 16 7.11 0.35 -7.21
C VAL A 16 6.25 -0.23 -6.11
N GLN A 17 4.94 -0.01 -6.19
CA GLN A 17 3.94 -0.57 -5.30
C GLN A 17 3.37 -1.85 -5.93
N PHE A 18 3.67 -3.00 -5.33
CA PHE A 18 2.95 -4.24 -5.58
C PHE A 18 1.85 -4.37 -4.53
N SER A 19 0.61 -4.53 -5.00
CA SER A 19 -0.56 -4.69 -4.13
C SER A 19 -1.19 -6.04 -4.37
N ASP A 20 -1.71 -6.67 -3.30
CA ASP A 20 -2.54 -7.87 -3.42
C ASP A 20 -1.82 -8.95 -4.25
N VAL A 21 -0.56 -9.22 -3.87
CA VAL A 21 0.24 -10.28 -4.50
C VAL A 21 -0.38 -11.64 -4.18
N GLU A 22 -0.90 -11.75 -2.95
CA GLU A 22 -1.58 -12.91 -2.37
C GLU A 22 -0.96 -14.24 -2.77
N LEU A 23 0.38 -14.31 -2.72
CA LEU A 23 1.09 -15.51 -3.11
C LEU A 23 0.70 -16.66 -2.19
N LEU A 24 0.57 -17.85 -2.76
CA LEU A 24 0.16 -19.05 -2.05
C LEU A 24 1.25 -20.12 -2.15
N ASP A 25 0.98 -21.28 -1.55
CA ASP A 25 1.77 -22.48 -1.74
C ASP A 25 0.93 -23.56 -2.44
N ALA A 26 1.58 -24.67 -2.78
CA ALA A 26 0.95 -25.79 -3.47
C ALA A 26 -0.11 -26.54 -2.63
N HIS A 27 -0.38 -26.14 -1.38
CA HIS A 27 -1.47 -26.69 -0.58
C HIS A 27 -2.84 -26.16 -1.03
N ASP A 28 -2.88 -24.99 -1.65
CA ASP A 28 -4.12 -24.35 -2.04
C ASP A 28 -5.02 -25.29 -2.88
N TYR A 29 -6.33 -25.12 -2.73
CA TYR A 29 -7.32 -26.00 -3.37
C TYR A 29 -7.47 -25.73 -4.89
N ASP A 30 -7.04 -24.57 -5.38
CA ASP A 30 -7.09 -24.24 -6.80
C ASP A 30 -5.88 -24.86 -7.53
N PRO A 31 -6.09 -25.82 -8.45
CA PRO A 31 -5.00 -26.49 -9.15
C PRO A 31 -4.19 -25.54 -10.06
N ASP A 32 -4.72 -24.37 -10.41
CA ASP A 32 -4.05 -23.38 -11.24
C ASP A 32 -3.15 -22.42 -10.42
N THR A 33 -3.26 -22.43 -9.08
CA THR A 33 -2.47 -21.57 -8.18
C THR A 33 -0.97 -21.56 -8.49
N PRO A 34 -0.29 -22.71 -8.70
CA PRO A 34 1.12 -22.71 -9.07
C PRO A 34 1.43 -21.88 -10.32
N ALA A 35 0.57 -21.93 -11.34
CA ALA A 35 0.77 -21.16 -12.57
C ALA A 35 0.52 -19.66 -12.34
N TYR A 36 -0.48 -19.29 -11.54
CA TYR A 36 -0.73 -17.89 -11.17
C TYR A 36 0.41 -17.30 -10.36
N ASP A 37 0.97 -18.06 -9.41
CA ASP A 37 2.13 -17.65 -8.62
C ASP A 37 3.36 -17.43 -9.50
N GLU A 38 3.68 -18.39 -10.38
CA GLU A 38 4.80 -18.27 -11.32
C GLU A 38 4.65 -17.06 -12.22
N ALA A 39 3.45 -16.81 -12.75
CA ALA A 39 3.15 -15.65 -13.58
C ALA A 39 3.27 -14.33 -12.79
N THR A 40 2.82 -14.31 -11.53
CA THR A 40 2.89 -13.15 -10.62
C THR A 40 4.34 -12.81 -10.28
N ILE A 41 5.17 -13.82 -9.96
CA ILE A 41 6.60 -13.65 -9.72
C ILE A 41 7.30 -13.10 -10.96
N ALA A 42 7.05 -13.71 -12.12
CA ALA A 42 7.65 -13.27 -13.39
C ALA A 42 7.22 -11.84 -13.77
N LEU A 43 5.98 -11.45 -13.45
CA LEU A 43 5.49 -10.08 -13.61
C LEU A 43 6.29 -9.11 -12.74
N MET A 44 6.42 -9.40 -11.44
CA MET A 44 7.18 -8.56 -10.52
C MET A 44 8.64 -8.39 -10.98
N GLU A 45 9.29 -9.48 -11.41
CA GLU A 45 10.66 -9.43 -11.96
C GLU A 45 10.77 -8.51 -13.18
N ARG A 46 9.83 -8.61 -14.14
CA ARG A 46 9.82 -7.74 -15.34
C ARG A 46 9.62 -6.27 -14.98
N ILE A 47 8.70 -5.96 -14.06
CA ILE A 47 8.45 -4.58 -13.64
C ILE A 47 9.66 -4.01 -12.90
N ILE A 48 10.29 -4.79 -12.01
CA ILE A 48 11.51 -4.37 -11.31
C ILE A 48 12.63 -4.07 -12.31
N GLU A 49 12.84 -4.93 -13.31
CA GLU A 49 13.84 -4.72 -14.35
C GLU A 49 13.57 -3.45 -15.18
N ALA A 50 12.30 -3.20 -15.53
CA ALA A 50 11.92 -2.10 -16.40
C ALA A 50 11.83 -0.73 -15.70
N GLU A 51 11.41 -0.70 -14.43
CA GLU A 51 11.25 0.53 -13.65
C GLU A 51 12.48 0.88 -12.81
N GLN A 52 13.34 -0.12 -12.52
CA GLN A 52 14.53 0.02 -11.68
C GLN A 52 14.24 0.83 -10.40
N PRO A 53 13.32 0.39 -9.54
CA PRO A 53 12.91 1.17 -8.37
C PRO A 53 14.03 1.37 -7.34
N ASP A 54 13.96 2.47 -6.60
CA ASP A 54 14.80 2.71 -5.41
C ASP A 54 14.20 2.04 -4.16
N LEU A 55 12.89 1.78 -4.17
CA LEU A 55 12.15 1.10 -3.12
C LEU A 55 11.00 0.28 -3.73
N ILE A 56 10.81 -0.94 -3.24
CA ILE A 56 9.59 -1.72 -3.50
C ILE A 56 8.71 -1.65 -2.26
N VAL A 57 7.42 -1.36 -2.44
CA VAL A 57 6.42 -1.38 -1.37
C VAL A 57 5.39 -2.45 -1.66
N TYR A 58 5.25 -3.42 -0.75
CA TYR A 58 4.12 -4.35 -0.77
C TYR A 58 2.97 -3.74 0.04
N ALA A 59 1.87 -3.40 -0.62
CA ALA A 59 0.76 -2.65 -0.03
C ALA A 59 -0.30 -3.56 0.64
N GLY A 60 0.15 -4.59 1.35
CA GLY A 60 -0.70 -5.57 2.02
C GLY A 60 -1.21 -6.67 1.10
N ASP A 61 -1.77 -7.70 1.73
CA ASP A 61 -2.17 -8.96 1.13
C ASP A 61 -1.03 -9.51 0.26
N VAL A 62 0.14 -9.62 0.89
CA VAL A 62 1.34 -10.22 0.29
C VAL A 62 1.13 -11.72 0.11
N VAL A 63 0.43 -12.34 1.06
CA VAL A 63 0.04 -13.75 1.04
C VAL A 63 -1.45 -13.92 1.36
N ALA A 64 -2.05 -14.99 0.84
CA ALA A 64 -3.39 -15.42 1.26
C ALA A 64 -3.30 -16.52 2.34
N SER A 65 -3.00 -16.11 3.58
CA SER A 65 -2.62 -17.02 4.67
C SER A 65 -3.67 -18.05 5.05
N ASN A 66 -4.96 -17.79 4.81
CA ASN A 66 -6.05 -18.75 5.08
C ASN A 66 -6.08 -19.94 4.10
N ARG A 67 -5.35 -19.85 2.99
CA ARG A 67 -5.30 -20.82 1.91
C ARG A 67 -3.91 -21.47 1.77
N ALA A 68 -2.89 -20.84 2.32
CA ALA A 68 -1.54 -21.40 2.40
C ALA A 68 -1.39 -22.32 3.62
N LYS A 69 -0.60 -23.39 3.49
CA LYS A 69 -0.17 -24.23 4.60
C LYS A 69 1.00 -23.61 5.36
N ASP A 70 1.91 -22.97 4.64
CA ASP A 70 3.05 -22.24 5.18
C ASP A 70 3.06 -20.81 4.64
N PRO A 71 2.31 -19.90 5.29
CA PRO A 71 2.29 -18.49 4.91
C PRO A 71 3.66 -17.80 4.94
N ILE A 72 4.60 -18.25 5.78
CA ILE A 72 5.95 -17.66 5.86
C ILE A 72 6.78 -18.05 4.63
N GLU A 73 6.67 -19.30 4.18
CA GLU A 73 7.26 -19.74 2.91
C GLU A 73 6.70 -18.95 1.72
N SER A 74 5.37 -18.78 1.69
CA SER A 74 4.68 -18.00 0.64
C SER A 74 5.15 -16.55 0.64
N PHE A 75 5.32 -15.93 1.82
CA PHE A 75 5.81 -14.57 1.95
C PHE A 75 7.26 -14.48 1.45
N GLY A 76 8.12 -15.43 1.83
CA GLY A 76 9.49 -15.53 1.34
C GLY A 76 9.58 -15.61 -0.19
N ARG A 77 8.67 -16.36 -0.83
CA ARG A 77 8.56 -16.41 -2.30
C ARG A 77 8.07 -15.10 -2.91
N ALA A 78 7.09 -14.45 -2.28
CA ALA A 78 6.52 -13.18 -2.74
C ALA A 78 7.58 -12.06 -2.77
N ILE A 79 8.43 -11.98 -1.74
CA ILE A 79 9.53 -10.99 -1.69
C ILE A 79 10.75 -11.39 -2.51
N GLY A 80 10.79 -12.63 -3.02
CA GLY A 80 11.91 -13.20 -3.75
C GLY A 80 12.43 -12.33 -4.89
N PRO A 81 11.57 -11.71 -5.74
CA PRO A 81 12.02 -10.78 -6.78
C PRO A 81 12.79 -9.57 -6.23
N ALA A 82 12.31 -8.94 -5.16
CA ALA A 82 12.97 -7.80 -4.53
C ALA A 82 14.33 -8.21 -3.92
N GLU A 83 14.36 -9.33 -3.21
CA GLU A 83 15.58 -9.88 -2.59
C GLU A 83 16.63 -10.28 -3.62
N ARG A 84 16.24 -10.96 -4.72
CA ARG A 84 17.15 -11.34 -5.81
C ARG A 84 17.71 -10.12 -6.56
N ALA A 85 16.88 -9.09 -6.74
CA ALA A 85 17.32 -7.84 -7.36
C ALA A 85 18.17 -6.96 -6.42
N GLY A 86 18.23 -7.29 -5.13
CA GLY A 86 18.95 -6.51 -4.13
C GLY A 86 18.36 -5.11 -3.91
N ILE A 87 17.06 -4.95 -4.20
CA ILE A 87 16.35 -3.68 -4.08
C ILE A 87 15.77 -3.56 -2.67
N PRO A 88 15.94 -2.40 -1.99
CA PRO A 88 15.26 -2.15 -0.72
C PRO A 88 13.76 -2.37 -0.83
N TRP A 89 13.15 -3.01 0.16
CA TRP A 89 11.71 -3.18 0.18
C TRP A 89 11.11 -3.08 1.57
N ALA A 90 9.81 -2.80 1.62
CA ALA A 90 9.03 -2.76 2.85
C ALA A 90 7.58 -3.18 2.55
N ALA A 91 6.87 -3.70 3.55
CA ALA A 91 5.46 -4.06 3.43
C ALA A 91 4.63 -3.46 4.57
N VAL A 92 3.39 -3.11 4.23
CA VAL A 92 2.27 -3.10 5.18
C VAL A 92 1.51 -4.42 5.05
N PHE A 93 0.67 -4.74 6.03
CA PHE A 93 -0.11 -5.96 6.05
C PHE A 93 -1.59 -5.69 5.79
N GLY A 94 -2.20 -6.56 4.99
CA GLY A 94 -3.63 -6.60 4.75
C GLY A 94 -4.32 -7.68 5.58
N ASN A 95 -5.62 -7.88 5.35
CA ASN A 95 -6.38 -8.88 6.11
C ASN A 95 -5.92 -10.30 5.79
N HIS A 96 -5.64 -10.62 4.53
CA HIS A 96 -5.28 -11.96 4.11
C HIS A 96 -3.93 -12.41 4.67
N ASP A 97 -3.02 -11.48 4.98
CA ASP A 97 -1.72 -11.79 5.57
C ASP A 97 -1.83 -12.46 6.96
N SER A 98 -2.91 -12.21 7.72
CA SER A 98 -3.09 -12.74 9.07
C SER A 98 -4.37 -13.56 9.30
N GLU A 99 -5.00 -14.06 8.24
CA GLU A 99 -6.17 -14.95 8.35
C GLU A 99 -5.82 -16.42 8.62
N GLY A 100 -4.54 -16.80 8.47
CA GLY A 100 -4.05 -18.16 8.71
C GLY A 100 -3.63 -18.40 10.17
N GLU A 101 -2.79 -19.42 10.37
CA GLU A 101 -2.23 -19.73 11.70
C GLU A 101 -1.13 -18.75 12.15
N VAL A 102 -0.48 -18.09 11.19
CA VAL A 102 0.57 -17.10 11.43
C VAL A 102 -0.08 -15.74 11.65
N ASN A 103 0.12 -15.16 12.83
CA ASN A 103 -0.44 -13.85 13.14
C ASN A 103 0.41 -12.71 12.53
N ARG A 104 -0.20 -11.53 12.45
CA ARG A 104 0.40 -10.33 11.85
C ARG A 104 1.73 -9.90 12.48
N LEU A 105 1.88 -10.04 13.79
CA LEU A 105 3.15 -9.72 14.48
C LEU A 105 4.27 -10.66 14.02
N ALA A 106 3.99 -11.95 13.88
CA ALA A 106 4.95 -12.92 13.36
C ALA A 106 5.31 -12.65 11.89
N MET A 107 4.36 -12.18 11.07
CA MET A 107 4.65 -11.72 9.70
C MET A 107 5.62 -10.53 9.70
N HIS A 108 5.40 -9.55 10.59
CA HIS A 108 6.31 -8.41 10.71
C HIS A 108 7.70 -8.82 11.23
N GLU A 109 7.76 -9.71 12.22
CA GLU A 109 9.02 -10.27 12.71
C GLU A 109 9.80 -10.99 11.59
N PHE A 110 9.11 -11.74 10.73
CA PHE A 110 9.71 -12.36 9.55
C PHE A 110 10.22 -11.31 8.56
N GLN A 111 9.41 -10.28 8.24
CA GLN A 111 9.81 -9.16 7.39
C GLN A 111 11.12 -8.51 7.88
N LEU A 112 11.24 -8.25 9.18
CA LEU A 112 12.41 -7.56 9.76
C LEU A 112 13.70 -8.39 9.71
N GLN A 113 13.60 -9.70 9.49
CA GLN A 113 14.76 -10.60 9.38
C GLN A 113 15.36 -10.64 7.97
N GLN A 114 14.70 -10.04 6.98
CA GLN A 114 15.09 -10.17 5.57
C GLN A 114 16.25 -9.23 5.20
N PRO A 115 17.21 -9.66 4.36
CA PRO A 115 18.43 -8.90 4.08
C PRO A 115 18.22 -7.51 3.50
N HIS A 116 17.24 -7.32 2.60
CA HIS A 116 16.98 -6.06 1.91
C HIS A 116 15.75 -5.32 2.46
N CYS A 117 15.13 -5.82 3.51
CA CYS A 117 14.04 -5.15 4.19
C CYS A 117 14.51 -3.85 4.86
N VAL A 118 13.78 -2.77 4.64
CA VAL A 118 14.04 -1.46 5.28
C VAL A 118 12.97 -1.06 6.30
N ALA A 119 11.94 -1.90 6.50
CA ALA A 119 10.93 -1.69 7.54
C ALA A 119 11.56 -1.55 8.94
N LYS A 120 10.80 -0.95 9.87
CA LYS A 120 11.25 -0.75 11.25
C LYS A 120 10.38 -1.54 12.23
N PRO A 121 10.92 -1.89 13.41
CA PRO A 121 10.12 -2.42 14.51
C PRO A 121 8.96 -1.49 14.84
N ASP A 122 7.85 -2.07 15.31
CA ASP A 122 6.70 -1.29 15.74
C ASP A 122 7.04 -0.36 16.91
N PRO A 123 6.47 0.86 16.94
CA PRO A 123 6.55 1.75 18.09
C PRO A 123 5.85 1.16 19.31
N GLU A 124 6.43 1.40 20.49
CA GLU A 124 5.89 0.91 21.75
C GLU A 124 4.49 1.49 22.03
N GLY A 125 3.55 0.63 22.43
CA GLY A 125 2.20 1.03 22.83
C GLY A 125 1.27 1.44 21.67
N VAL A 126 1.68 1.21 20.42
CA VAL A 126 0.86 1.47 19.22
C VAL A 126 0.17 0.17 18.80
N ALA A 127 -1.10 0.27 18.37
CA ALA A 127 -1.88 -0.88 17.95
C ALA A 127 -1.45 -1.39 16.57
N GLY A 128 -1.66 -2.68 16.33
CA GLY A 128 -1.32 -3.33 15.05
C GLY A 128 0.13 -3.79 14.97
N ALA A 129 0.58 -4.10 13.76
CA ALA A 129 1.92 -4.51 13.41
C ALA A 129 2.33 -3.94 12.04
N GLY A 130 3.58 -3.52 11.90
CA GLY A 130 4.06 -2.87 10.68
C GLY A 130 3.77 -1.37 10.60
N ASN A 131 3.66 -0.69 11.75
CA ASN A 131 3.60 0.77 11.81
C ASN A 131 5.01 1.35 11.88
N TYR A 132 5.45 2.07 10.84
CA TYR A 132 6.77 2.70 10.84
C TYR A 132 6.84 3.86 9.85
N VAL A 133 7.89 4.66 10.00
CA VAL A 133 8.22 5.74 9.06
C VAL A 133 9.61 5.50 8.48
N LEU A 134 9.73 5.70 7.18
CA LEU A 134 11.01 5.76 6.47
C LEU A 134 11.22 7.18 5.98
N THR A 135 12.47 7.64 5.97
CA THR A 135 12.84 8.93 5.40
C THR A 135 13.70 8.72 4.17
N ILE A 136 13.60 9.64 3.22
CA ILE A 136 14.42 9.69 2.01
C ILE A 136 15.33 10.91 2.14
N GLN A 137 16.64 10.67 2.09
CA GLN A 137 17.62 11.74 2.22
C GLN A 137 17.94 12.38 0.87
N GLY A 138 18.18 13.69 0.88
CA GLY A 138 18.81 14.39 -0.22
C GLY A 138 20.34 14.35 -0.16
N GLU A 139 20.99 15.18 -1.00
CA GLU A 139 22.45 15.24 -1.15
C GLU A 139 23.18 15.60 0.16
N ALA A 140 22.56 16.39 1.04
CA ALA A 140 23.14 16.84 2.30
C ALA A 140 22.94 15.84 3.47
N GLU A 141 22.55 14.59 3.17
CA GLU A 141 22.18 13.56 4.16
C GLU A 141 21.08 14.00 5.14
N ARG A 142 20.32 15.02 4.76
CA ARG A 142 19.13 15.48 5.47
C ARG A 142 17.90 14.80 4.91
N ASP A 143 16.96 14.46 5.77
CA ASP A 143 15.66 13.93 5.38
C ASP A 143 14.90 15.00 4.59
N GLU A 144 14.46 14.67 3.38
CA GLU A 144 13.73 15.59 2.49
C GLU A 144 12.35 15.08 2.10
N ALA A 145 12.04 13.80 2.36
CA ALA A 145 10.72 13.23 2.22
C ALA A 145 10.49 12.11 3.24
N ALA A 146 9.23 11.82 3.55
CA ALA A 146 8.84 10.76 4.47
C ALA A 146 7.83 9.78 3.85
N LEU A 147 7.92 8.51 4.23
CA LEU A 147 7.00 7.45 3.83
C LEU A 147 6.44 6.83 5.11
N TYR A 148 5.14 7.00 5.34
CA TYR A 148 4.44 6.39 6.46
C TYR A 148 3.86 5.04 6.05
N PHE A 149 4.08 4.03 6.87
CA PHE A 149 3.53 2.69 6.74
C PHE A 149 2.64 2.45 7.95
N LEU A 150 1.38 2.13 7.71
CA LEU A 150 0.35 2.05 8.74
C LEU A 150 -0.40 0.73 8.63
N ASP A 151 -0.60 0.10 9.78
CA ASP A 151 -1.48 -1.07 9.88
C ASP A 151 -2.95 -0.62 9.83
N SER A 152 -3.66 -0.92 8.73
CA SER A 152 -5.09 -0.62 8.61
C SER A 152 -6.02 -1.63 9.30
N GLY A 153 -5.46 -2.68 9.91
CA GLY A 153 -6.17 -3.75 10.59
C GLY A 153 -6.66 -4.87 9.67
N ASP A 154 -7.49 -5.75 10.24
CA ASP A 154 -8.17 -6.87 9.56
C ASP A 154 -9.69 -6.58 9.52
N TYR A 155 -10.43 -7.27 10.38
CA TYR A 155 -11.87 -7.25 10.54
C TYR A 155 -12.25 -6.62 11.87
N SER A 156 -13.36 -5.86 11.87
CA SER A 156 -13.92 -5.26 13.08
C SER A 156 -14.21 -6.32 14.15
N LYS A 157 -13.72 -6.07 15.37
CA LYS A 157 -13.91 -6.96 16.53
C LYS A 157 -15.24 -6.74 17.26
N PHE A 158 -16.10 -5.84 16.77
CA PHE A 158 -17.40 -5.54 17.38
C PHE A 158 -18.56 -6.42 16.86
N GLY A 159 -18.26 -7.42 16.04
CA GLY A 159 -19.22 -8.39 15.52
C GLY A 159 -20.36 -7.73 14.76
N LYS A 160 -21.60 -8.18 14.95
CA LYS A 160 -22.78 -7.65 14.22
C LYS A 160 -23.09 -6.18 14.46
N ARG A 161 -22.50 -5.55 15.50
CA ARG A 161 -22.71 -4.13 15.80
C ARG A 161 -21.99 -3.23 14.81
N VAL A 162 -20.79 -3.63 14.40
CA VAL A 162 -19.99 -2.97 13.36
C VAL A 162 -19.34 -4.09 12.56
N GLY A 163 -19.97 -4.47 11.45
CA GLY A 163 -19.40 -5.47 10.53
C GLY A 163 -18.33 -4.89 9.63
N GLY A 164 -17.75 -5.73 8.78
CA GLY A 164 -16.72 -5.33 7.81
C GLY A 164 -15.33 -5.19 8.41
N TYR A 165 -14.55 -4.29 7.84
CA TYR A 165 -13.14 -4.11 8.14
C TYR A 165 -12.89 -3.27 9.38
N ASP A 166 -11.74 -3.50 10.01
CA ASP A 166 -11.23 -2.66 11.10
C ASP A 166 -10.71 -1.32 10.54
N TRP A 167 -10.28 -0.42 11.41
CA TRP A 167 -9.78 0.91 11.05
C TRP A 167 -8.47 1.22 11.76
N ILE A 168 -7.69 2.18 11.23
CA ILE A 168 -6.50 2.70 11.91
C ILE A 168 -6.90 3.28 13.27
N HIS A 169 -6.30 2.77 14.35
CA HIS A 169 -6.71 3.04 15.73
C HIS A 169 -6.20 4.40 16.25
N PRO A 170 -6.83 4.96 17.31
CA PRO A 170 -6.41 6.23 17.90
C PRO A 170 -4.92 6.29 18.32
N SER A 171 -4.35 5.19 18.81
CA SER A 171 -2.92 5.14 19.18
C SER A 171 -2.00 5.29 17.96
N GLN A 172 -2.36 4.72 16.81
CA GLN A 172 -1.64 4.86 15.56
C GLN A 172 -1.76 6.29 15.01
N ILE A 173 -2.95 6.89 15.07
CA ILE A 173 -3.17 8.29 14.67
C ILE A 173 -2.30 9.23 15.52
N GLN A 174 -2.31 9.04 16.84
CA GLN A 174 -1.52 9.84 17.77
C GLN A 174 -0.02 9.66 17.52
N TRP A 175 0.44 8.43 17.24
CA TRP A 175 1.82 8.15 16.87
C TRP A 175 2.21 8.85 15.57
N TYR A 176 1.41 8.73 14.51
CA TYR A 176 1.64 9.44 13.25
C TYR A 176 1.76 10.95 13.46
N GLN A 177 0.83 11.56 14.19
CA GLN A 177 0.88 12.99 14.50
C GLN A 177 2.15 13.39 15.26
N ASN A 178 2.63 12.54 16.17
CA ASN A 178 3.89 12.77 16.88
C ASN A 178 5.08 12.69 15.92
N MET A 179 5.12 11.69 15.04
CA MET A 179 6.22 11.53 14.09
C MET A 179 6.27 12.67 13.07
N SER A 180 5.11 13.08 12.56
CA SER A 180 5.00 14.23 11.67
C SER A 180 5.52 15.51 12.31
N ARG A 181 5.17 15.80 13.58
CA ARG A 181 5.72 16.96 14.31
C ARG A 181 7.23 16.86 14.48
N GLN A 182 7.75 15.71 14.88
CA GLN A 182 9.19 15.52 15.08
C GLN A 182 9.98 15.72 13.79
N LEU A 183 9.47 15.22 12.66
CA LEU A 183 10.10 15.43 11.35
C LEU A 183 10.04 16.89 10.92
N ALA A 184 8.92 17.58 11.18
CA ALA A 184 8.81 19.02 10.91
C ALA A 184 9.78 19.84 11.79
N GLU A 185 9.85 19.58 13.09
CA GLU A 185 10.78 20.24 14.03
C GLU A 185 12.24 20.04 13.57
N ALA A 186 12.60 18.83 13.13
CA ALA A 186 13.92 18.54 12.57
C ALA A 186 14.19 19.24 11.22
N ASN A 187 13.14 19.64 10.51
CA ASN A 187 13.18 20.36 9.24
C ASN A 187 12.90 21.87 9.39
N GLY A 188 13.14 22.45 10.57
CA GLY A 188 12.96 23.89 10.79
C GLY A 188 11.49 24.31 10.88
N ASP A 189 10.67 23.48 11.51
CA ASP A 189 9.22 23.63 11.70
C ASP A 189 8.38 23.53 10.42
N GLU A 190 8.98 23.09 9.31
CA GLU A 190 8.31 22.88 8.02
C GLU A 190 8.02 21.39 7.78
N PRO A 191 6.77 20.97 7.52
CA PRO A 191 6.44 19.57 7.25
C PRO A 191 7.15 19.04 6.01
N LEU A 192 7.79 17.86 6.13
CA LEU A 192 8.33 17.15 4.97
C LEU A 192 7.21 16.76 3.99
N PRO A 193 7.46 16.75 2.66
CA PRO A 193 6.57 16.09 1.73
C PRO A 193 6.51 14.59 2.06
N ALA A 194 5.30 14.08 2.32
CA ALA A 194 5.12 12.70 2.73
C ALA A 194 4.10 11.93 1.89
N LEU A 195 4.29 10.62 1.82
CA LEU A 195 3.31 9.65 1.29
C LEU A 195 2.94 8.66 2.40
N ALA A 196 1.73 8.09 2.36
CA ALA A 196 1.31 7.06 3.29
C ALA A 196 0.83 5.79 2.56
N PHE A 197 1.23 4.63 3.08
CA PHE A 197 0.87 3.31 2.58
C PHE A 197 0.13 2.55 3.68
N PHE A 198 -1.00 1.97 3.33
CA PHE A 198 -1.82 1.10 4.19
C PHE A 198 -2.76 0.29 3.30
N HIS A 199 -3.17 -0.89 3.73
CA HIS A 199 -3.84 -1.82 2.84
C HIS A 199 -5.32 -1.47 2.58
N ILE A 200 -6.10 -1.35 3.66
CA ILE A 200 -7.56 -1.13 3.59
C ILE A 200 -7.84 0.37 3.38
N PRO A 201 -8.63 0.76 2.36
CA PRO A 201 -8.90 2.15 2.05
C PRO A 201 -9.61 2.88 3.21
N LEU A 202 -9.31 4.17 3.40
CA LEU A 202 -10.05 5.01 4.34
C LEU A 202 -11.48 5.28 3.83
N PRO A 203 -12.45 5.61 4.70
CA PRO A 203 -13.81 6.00 4.29
C PRO A 203 -13.84 7.11 3.23
N GLU A 204 -12.83 7.99 3.25
CA GLU A 204 -12.66 9.09 2.31
C GLU A 204 -12.44 8.67 0.85
N TYR A 205 -12.03 7.42 0.58
CA TYR A 205 -11.98 6.89 -0.80
C TYR A 205 -13.38 6.79 -1.42
N ASN A 206 -14.39 6.41 -0.63
CA ASN A 206 -15.78 6.44 -1.07
C ASN A 206 -16.30 7.88 -1.23
N GLU A 207 -15.87 8.82 -0.40
CA GLU A 207 -16.22 10.23 -0.55
C GLU A 207 -15.65 10.83 -1.84
N LEU A 208 -14.38 10.54 -2.11
CA LEU A 208 -13.69 10.92 -3.33
C LEU A 208 -14.45 10.42 -4.57
N TRP A 209 -14.71 9.11 -4.67
CA TRP A 209 -15.40 8.51 -5.82
C TRP A 209 -16.79 9.11 -6.07
N ASN A 210 -17.56 9.35 -4.99
CA ASN A 210 -18.94 9.81 -5.10
C ASN A 210 -19.07 11.32 -5.32
N GLY A 211 -18.08 12.11 -4.87
CA GLY A 211 -18.20 13.57 -4.77
C GLY A 211 -17.27 14.36 -5.69
N HIS A 212 -16.24 13.73 -6.26
CA HIS A 212 -15.18 14.44 -6.98
C HIS A 212 -14.75 13.69 -8.25
N VAL A 213 -14.14 14.44 -9.17
CA VAL A 213 -13.55 13.86 -10.38
C VAL A 213 -12.38 12.97 -9.97
N CYS A 214 -12.39 11.75 -10.46
CA CYS A 214 -11.33 10.75 -10.28
C CYS A 214 -10.83 10.27 -11.64
N TYR A 215 -9.74 9.51 -11.65
CA TYR A 215 -9.18 8.92 -12.86
C TYR A 215 -8.92 7.45 -12.63
N GLY A 216 -9.52 6.58 -13.44
CA GLY A 216 -9.51 5.13 -13.27
C GLY A 216 -10.91 4.55 -13.17
N HIS A 217 -11.01 3.40 -12.52
CA HIS A 217 -12.25 2.67 -12.39
C HIS A 217 -12.44 2.14 -10.96
N ARG A 218 -13.70 1.99 -10.58
CA ARG A 218 -14.13 1.28 -9.39
C ARG A 218 -15.18 0.27 -9.83
N TYR A 219 -14.78 -0.99 -9.99
CA TYR A 219 -15.70 -2.03 -10.42
C TYR A 219 -16.50 -2.60 -9.26
N ASP A 220 -15.94 -2.59 -8.05
CA ASP A 220 -16.68 -2.90 -6.84
C ASP A 220 -17.76 -1.86 -6.56
N LYS A 221 -18.86 -2.30 -5.95
CA LYS A 221 -20.00 -1.42 -5.66
C LYS A 221 -19.62 -0.27 -4.71
N TRP A 222 -18.62 -0.48 -3.88
CA TRP A 222 -18.02 0.50 -2.97
C TRP A 222 -16.54 0.17 -2.76
N CYS A 223 -15.75 1.17 -2.33
CA CYS A 223 -14.44 0.89 -1.74
C CYS A 223 -14.67 0.16 -0.41
N SER A 224 -13.94 -0.93 -0.16
CA SER A 224 -14.08 -1.74 1.06
C SER A 224 -13.45 -1.09 2.29
N SER A 225 -13.86 0.14 2.58
CA SER A 225 -13.41 0.92 3.73
C SER A 225 -14.19 0.58 5.01
N PRO A 226 -13.64 0.80 6.22
CA PRO A 226 -14.38 0.61 7.46
C PRO A 226 -15.60 1.53 7.54
N VAL A 227 -16.65 1.06 8.24
CA VAL A 227 -17.86 1.86 8.50
C VAL A 227 -17.59 2.97 9.54
N VAL A 228 -16.63 2.74 10.43
CA VAL A 228 -16.21 3.71 11.44
C VAL A 228 -15.05 4.53 10.91
N ASN A 229 -15.24 5.85 10.83
CA ASN A 229 -14.14 6.78 10.56
C ASN A 229 -13.45 7.15 11.87
N SER A 230 -12.19 6.72 12.01
CA SER A 230 -11.37 6.99 13.20
C SER A 230 -10.71 8.37 13.21
N GLY A 231 -10.75 9.10 12.10
CA GLY A 231 -10.17 10.44 11.95
C GLY A 231 -8.74 10.47 11.40
N MET A 232 -8.23 9.38 10.81
CA MET A 232 -6.88 9.36 10.23
C MET A 232 -6.71 10.39 9.11
N PHE A 233 -7.66 10.51 8.18
CA PHE A 233 -7.59 11.51 7.11
C PHE A 233 -7.60 12.94 7.66
N ALA A 234 -8.43 13.22 8.69
CA ALA A 234 -8.43 14.50 9.37
C ALA A 234 -7.09 14.81 10.06
N ALA A 235 -6.42 13.78 10.62
CA ALA A 235 -5.09 13.92 11.16
C ALA A 235 -4.07 14.28 10.07
N MET A 236 -4.14 13.64 8.89
CA MET A 236 -3.27 13.96 7.76
C MET A 236 -3.45 15.39 7.26
N LEU A 237 -4.70 15.86 7.13
CA LEU A 237 -5.00 17.25 6.80
C LEU A 237 -4.42 18.24 7.81
N LYS A 238 -4.54 17.92 9.11
CA LYS A 238 -4.07 18.79 10.19
C LYS A 238 -2.54 18.87 10.24
N MET A 239 -1.85 17.76 10.00
CA MET A 239 -0.39 17.71 10.01
C MET A 239 0.21 18.33 8.75
N GLY A 240 -0.48 18.23 7.61
CA GLY A 240 -0.14 18.95 6.40
C GLY A 240 1.10 18.44 5.66
N ASP A 241 1.68 17.31 6.06
CA ASP A 241 2.83 16.64 5.44
C ASP A 241 2.42 15.69 4.29
N VAL A 242 1.38 14.87 4.50
CA VAL A 242 0.96 13.83 3.55
C VAL A 242 0.30 14.44 2.31
N MET A 243 0.91 14.20 1.15
CA MET A 243 0.44 14.64 -0.17
C MET A 243 -0.41 13.58 -0.86
N GLY A 244 -0.19 12.31 -0.53
CA GLY A 244 -0.92 11.21 -1.12
C GLY A 244 -0.89 9.95 -0.29
N THR A 245 -1.93 9.13 -0.47
CA THR A 245 -2.06 7.82 0.16
C THR A 245 -2.20 6.74 -0.90
N PHE A 246 -1.70 5.55 -0.59
CA PHE A 246 -1.63 4.40 -1.49
C PHE A 246 -2.14 3.15 -0.79
N VAL A 247 -3.14 2.51 -1.41
CA VAL A 247 -3.89 1.39 -0.84
C VAL A 247 -4.01 0.22 -1.79
N GLY A 248 -4.52 -0.90 -1.30
CA GLY A 248 -4.78 -2.11 -2.07
C GLY A 248 -6.21 -2.60 -1.88
N HIS A 249 -6.34 -3.89 -1.55
CA HIS A 249 -7.52 -4.54 -0.96
C HIS A 249 -8.66 -4.83 -1.93
N ASP A 250 -9.13 -3.83 -2.68
CA ASP A 250 -10.18 -4.04 -3.68
C ASP A 250 -9.54 -4.31 -5.05
N HIS A 251 -9.44 -5.57 -5.45
CA HIS A 251 -8.72 -5.96 -6.69
C HIS A 251 -9.35 -5.40 -7.96
N GLY A 252 -10.65 -5.09 -7.92
CA GLY A 252 -11.40 -4.47 -9.01
C GLY A 252 -11.31 -2.95 -9.06
N ASN A 253 -10.61 -2.31 -8.13
CA ASN A 253 -10.49 -0.86 -8.05
C ASN A 253 -9.06 -0.41 -8.38
N ASP A 254 -8.94 0.46 -9.37
CA ASP A 254 -7.70 1.18 -9.64
C ASP A 254 -8.07 2.57 -10.13
N PHE A 255 -8.11 3.51 -9.18
CA PHE A 255 -8.32 4.92 -9.44
C PHE A 255 -7.47 5.80 -8.54
N THR A 256 -7.28 7.04 -8.98
CA THR A 256 -6.67 8.10 -8.22
C THR A 256 -7.49 9.39 -8.31
N GLY A 257 -7.49 10.18 -7.25
CA GLY A 257 -8.14 11.48 -7.23
C GLY A 257 -7.73 12.30 -6.01
N THR A 258 -7.97 13.61 -6.05
CA THR A 258 -7.55 14.52 -4.97
C THR A 258 -8.75 14.96 -4.14
N LEU A 259 -8.71 14.64 -2.85
CA LEU A 259 -9.67 15.11 -1.86
C LEU A 259 -8.95 16.04 -0.88
N HIS A 260 -9.44 17.28 -0.75
CA HIS A 260 -8.90 18.27 0.19
C HIS A 260 -7.36 18.47 0.13
N GLY A 261 -6.77 18.34 -1.05
CA GLY A 261 -5.33 18.50 -1.26
C GLY A 261 -4.49 17.23 -1.07
N ILE A 262 -5.09 16.10 -0.67
CA ILE A 262 -4.44 14.79 -0.56
C ILE A 262 -4.89 13.91 -1.72
N ARG A 263 -3.95 13.34 -2.48
CA ARG A 263 -4.25 12.40 -3.56
C ARG A 263 -4.41 10.97 -3.02
N LEU A 264 -5.61 10.42 -3.11
CA LEU A 264 -5.92 9.05 -2.70
C LEU A 264 -5.79 8.14 -3.92
N SER A 265 -5.04 7.04 -3.83
CA SER A 265 -4.71 6.19 -4.98
C SER A 265 -4.76 4.70 -4.62
N TYR A 266 -5.51 3.92 -5.40
CA TYR A 266 -5.42 2.47 -5.37
C TYR A 266 -4.17 1.98 -6.11
N GLY A 267 -3.56 0.91 -5.62
CA GLY A 267 -2.55 0.13 -6.32
C GLY A 267 -3.22 -0.85 -7.28
N ARG A 268 -2.62 -1.05 -8.46
CA ARG A 268 -3.03 -2.12 -9.36
C ARG A 268 -2.76 -3.47 -8.70
N SER A 269 -3.74 -4.38 -8.73
CA SER A 269 -3.54 -5.76 -8.26
C SER A 269 -2.43 -6.45 -9.06
N THR A 270 -1.53 -7.12 -8.33
CA THR A 270 -0.37 -7.81 -8.90
C THR A 270 -0.73 -9.25 -9.29
N ARG A 271 -1.70 -9.86 -8.59
CA ARG A 271 -2.09 -11.25 -8.80
C ARG A 271 -2.99 -11.45 -10.02
N TYR A 272 -2.74 -12.53 -10.77
CA TYR A 272 -3.51 -12.95 -11.96
C TYR A 272 -4.95 -13.40 -11.71
N VAL A 273 -5.46 -13.16 -10.50
CA VAL A 273 -6.83 -13.47 -10.11
C VAL A 273 -7.35 -12.23 -9.42
N SER A 274 -8.42 -11.64 -9.95
CA SER A 274 -9.09 -10.48 -9.34
C SER A 274 -10.55 -10.82 -9.03
N PHE A 275 -11.06 -10.24 -7.96
CA PHE A 275 -12.45 -10.38 -7.54
C PHE A 275 -13.17 -9.03 -7.61
N VAL A 276 -14.44 -9.07 -8.02
CA VAL A 276 -15.35 -7.92 -7.99
C VAL A 276 -16.60 -8.35 -7.26
N ASP A 277 -16.97 -7.63 -6.20
CA ASP A 277 -18.07 -7.98 -5.30
C ASP A 277 -18.00 -9.45 -4.81
N GLY A 278 -16.77 -9.96 -4.59
CA GLY A 278 -16.51 -11.33 -4.10
C GLY A 278 -16.61 -12.45 -5.14
N VAL A 279 -16.73 -12.12 -6.43
CA VAL A 279 -16.77 -13.08 -7.54
C VAL A 279 -15.56 -12.88 -8.44
N ARG A 280 -14.89 -13.97 -8.83
CA ARG A 280 -13.73 -13.89 -9.74
C ARG A 280 -14.14 -13.22 -11.05
N HIS A 281 -13.49 -12.10 -11.37
CA HIS A 281 -13.76 -11.33 -12.56
C HIS A 281 -12.55 -10.47 -12.93
N ASP A 282 -11.73 -10.99 -13.86
CA ASP A 282 -10.46 -10.41 -14.26
C ASP A 282 -10.70 -9.26 -15.26
N LEU A 283 -11.14 -8.10 -14.75
CA LEU A 283 -11.54 -6.93 -15.57
C LEU A 283 -10.40 -6.02 -16.01
N VAL A 284 -9.26 -6.07 -15.31
CA VAL A 284 -8.10 -5.24 -15.61
C VAL A 284 -6.84 -6.10 -15.74
N PRO A 285 -5.90 -5.70 -16.62
CA PRO A 285 -4.58 -6.31 -16.64
C PRO A 285 -3.93 -6.20 -15.27
N THR A 286 -3.28 -7.26 -14.80
CA THR A 286 -2.45 -7.18 -13.60
C THR A 286 -1.27 -6.25 -13.81
N GLY A 287 -0.66 -5.78 -12.72
CA GLY A 287 0.46 -4.86 -12.82
C GLY A 287 0.89 -4.32 -11.47
N ALA A 288 1.51 -3.15 -11.51
CA ALA A 288 1.94 -2.41 -10.33
C ALA A 288 1.67 -0.92 -10.52
N ARG A 289 1.51 -0.20 -9.41
CA ARG A 289 1.54 1.26 -9.43
C ARG A 289 2.97 1.74 -9.22
N VAL A 290 3.45 2.61 -10.10
CA VAL A 290 4.76 3.24 -9.96
C VAL A 290 4.55 4.66 -9.47
N ILE A 291 5.41 5.10 -8.56
CA ILE A 291 5.35 6.41 -7.91
C ILE A 291 6.72 7.03 -8.00
N ARG A 292 6.81 8.28 -8.45
CA ARG A 292 8.07 9.01 -8.56
C ARG A 292 7.98 10.34 -7.82
N LEU A 293 8.80 10.46 -6.79
CA LEU A 293 9.06 11.70 -6.08
C LEU A 293 10.16 12.48 -6.79
N LYS A 294 10.18 13.80 -6.57
CA LYS A 294 11.22 14.71 -7.03
C LYS A 294 11.75 15.52 -5.86
N GLN A 295 13.05 15.46 -5.64
CA GLN A 295 13.74 16.19 -4.58
C GLN A 295 13.46 17.69 -4.69
N GLY A 296 13.21 18.33 -3.54
CA GLY A 296 12.88 19.76 -3.46
C GLY A 296 11.49 20.14 -3.95
N GLU A 297 10.67 19.19 -4.41
CA GLU A 297 9.30 19.46 -4.87
C GLU A 297 8.26 18.76 -3.98
N ARG A 298 7.23 19.52 -3.56
CA ARG A 298 6.07 18.98 -2.85
C ARG A 298 5.07 18.37 -3.85
N THR A 299 5.49 17.34 -4.57
CA THR A 299 4.69 16.66 -5.59
C THR A 299 5.17 15.23 -5.83
N PHE A 300 4.35 14.46 -6.52
CA PHE A 300 4.74 13.17 -7.08
C PHE A 300 4.00 12.89 -8.39
N HIS A 301 4.61 12.06 -9.22
CA HIS A 301 3.98 11.49 -10.40
C HIS A 301 3.68 10.01 -10.16
N THR A 302 2.61 9.49 -10.75
CA THR A 302 2.29 8.07 -10.67
C THR A 302 1.67 7.56 -11.96
N TRP A 303 1.93 6.31 -12.30
CA TRP A 303 1.38 5.60 -13.45
C TRP A 303 1.21 4.12 -13.10
N ILE A 304 0.52 3.38 -13.97
CA ILE A 304 0.44 1.92 -13.88
C ILE A 304 1.42 1.29 -14.87
N HIS A 305 2.13 0.26 -14.43
CA HIS A 305 2.86 -0.65 -15.32
C HIS A 305 2.11 -1.99 -15.37
N GLU A 306 1.58 -2.33 -16.54
CA GLU A 306 0.75 -3.51 -16.76
C GLU A 306 1.58 -4.75 -17.16
N ASN A 307 0.96 -5.92 -17.04
CA ASN A 307 1.64 -7.20 -17.18
C ASN A 307 2.23 -7.51 -18.56
N ASP A 308 1.77 -6.81 -19.58
CA ASP A 308 2.22 -6.85 -20.97
C ASP A 308 3.31 -5.82 -21.28
N GLY A 309 3.73 -5.03 -20.28
CA GLY A 309 4.75 -4.00 -20.42
C GLY A 309 4.20 -2.61 -20.76
N ASN A 310 2.87 -2.45 -20.88
CA ASN A 310 2.26 -1.15 -21.12
C ASN A 310 2.39 -0.23 -19.90
N ARG A 311 2.55 1.08 -20.15
CA ARG A 311 2.60 2.12 -19.12
C ARG A 311 1.42 3.08 -19.28
N VAL A 312 0.49 3.03 -18.33
CA VAL A 312 -0.71 3.86 -18.31
C VAL A 312 -0.47 5.08 -17.44
N TYR A 313 -0.15 6.20 -18.08
CA TYR A 313 0.07 7.50 -17.42
C TYR A 313 -1.23 8.28 -17.19
N GLU A 314 -2.24 8.03 -18.03
CA GLU A 314 -3.55 8.68 -17.95
C GLU A 314 -4.63 7.59 -17.88
N GLN A 315 -5.36 7.58 -16.77
CA GLN A 315 -6.50 6.70 -16.57
C GLN A 315 -7.80 7.43 -16.99
N PRO A 316 -8.85 6.71 -17.43
CA PRO A 316 -10.09 7.34 -17.89
C PRO A 316 -10.72 8.20 -16.78
N GLU A 317 -11.26 9.35 -17.16
CA GLU A 317 -11.93 10.25 -16.23
C GLU A 317 -13.24 9.64 -15.72
N HIS A 318 -13.45 9.74 -14.41
CA HIS A 318 -14.69 9.42 -13.71
C HIS A 318 -15.34 10.71 -13.20
N GLN A 319 -16.63 10.88 -13.51
CA GLN A 319 -17.43 12.01 -13.03
C GLN A 319 -18.22 11.61 -11.77
N PRO A 320 -18.37 12.52 -10.78
CA PRO A 320 -19.07 12.21 -9.52
C PRO A 320 -20.47 11.63 -9.73
N GLU A 321 -20.78 10.52 -9.07
CA GLU A 321 -22.10 9.88 -9.14
C GLU A 321 -23.11 10.45 -8.14
N GLY A 322 -22.66 11.30 -7.21
CA GLY A 322 -23.41 11.71 -6.03
C GLY A 322 -23.42 10.62 -4.95
N LYS A 323 -23.75 10.99 -3.70
CA LYS A 323 -23.90 10.01 -2.61
C LYS A 323 -25.11 9.12 -2.90
N LYS A 324 -24.87 7.86 -3.29
CA LYS A 324 -25.93 6.84 -3.31
C LYS A 324 -26.38 6.59 -1.88
N VAL A 325 -27.61 6.99 -1.55
CA VAL A 325 -28.23 6.69 -0.26
C VAL A 325 -28.38 5.17 -0.18
N GLN A 326 -27.81 4.53 0.86
CA GLN A 326 -28.10 3.14 1.16
C GLN A 326 -29.60 3.04 1.49
N VAL A 327 -30.37 2.43 0.60
CA VAL A 327 -31.77 2.04 0.84
C VAL A 327 -31.77 0.64 1.44
#